data_AF-A0A3D9HTG5-F1
#
_entry.id   AF-A0A3D9HTG5-F1
#
_cell.length_a   1.000
_cell.length_b   1.000
_cell.length_c   1.000
_cell.angle_alpha   90.00
_cell.angle_beta   90.00
_cell.angle_gamma   90.00
#
_symmetry.space_group_name_H-M   'P 1'
#
loop_
_entity.id
_entity.type
_entity.pdbx_description
1 polymer ?
#
loop_
_entity_poly.entity_id
_entity_poly.type
_entity_poly.pdbx_seq_one_letter_code
_entity_poly.pdbx_strand_id
1 'polypeptide(L)'
;MEGELGSGARIAIALIVIGVIISVIFVILGFTRGTTNQGITTVQNSMDSMSLAQFDDYDQQILSGTQVLSGVKLFEGRPVGTVVRTKLTSPPGAGYNYGAQFTGTSGTPPITIVIPAKAAGNNFYTLDISISTSTGSMSYNMNYLPMKASGTAPYVRPTAKFLSELIKDSTGTIVGICFTQQ
;
A
#
# COMPACT_ATOMS: atom_id res chain seq x y z
N MET A 1 2.81 -48.70 61.66
CA MET A 1 3.42 -47.88 60.59
C MET A 1 2.54 -47.80 59.32
N GLU A 2 1.41 -48.51 59.23
CA GLU A 2 0.51 -48.47 58.07
C GLU A 2 -0.30 -47.17 57.92
N GLY A 3 -0.50 -46.39 59.00
CA GLY A 3 -1.22 -45.11 58.96
C GLY A 3 -0.45 -43.96 58.31
N GLU A 4 0.88 -43.95 58.40
CA GLU A 4 1.73 -42.88 57.83
C GLU A 4 2.00 -43.08 56.34
N LEU A 5 2.12 -44.34 55.90
CA LEU A 5 2.25 -44.71 54.50
C LEU A 5 1.00 -44.34 53.68
N GLY A 6 -0.19 -44.48 54.28
CA GLY A 6 -1.47 -44.10 53.68
C GLY A 6 -1.67 -42.59 53.50
N SER A 7 -1.07 -41.76 54.38
CA SER A 7 -1.11 -40.30 54.24
C SER A 7 -0.15 -39.80 53.16
N GLY A 8 1.08 -40.33 53.14
CA GLY A 8 2.08 -40.01 52.11
C GLY A 8 1.64 -40.41 50.70
N ALA A 9 1.03 -41.60 50.54
CA ALA A 9 0.51 -42.07 49.26
C ALA A 9 -0.63 -41.19 48.72
N ARG A 10 -1.51 -40.68 49.59
CA ARG A 10 -2.61 -39.77 49.20
C ARG A 10 -2.10 -38.42 48.72
N ILE A 11 -1.08 -37.87 49.37
CA ILE A 11 -0.45 -36.60 48.95
C ILE A 11 0.27 -36.79 47.61
N ALA A 12 0.97 -37.91 47.41
CA ALA A 12 1.67 -38.21 46.15
C ALA A 12 0.70 -38.32 44.96
N ILE A 13 -0.42 -39.02 45.12
CA ILE A 13 -1.45 -39.14 44.08
C ILE A 13 -2.06 -37.76 43.77
N ALA A 14 -2.35 -36.95 44.80
CA ALA A 14 -2.90 -35.60 44.61
C ALA A 14 -1.96 -34.70 43.79
N LEU A 15 -0.65 -34.76 44.02
CA LEU A 15 0.33 -33.95 43.28
C LEU A 15 0.47 -34.38 41.82
N ILE A 16 0.45 -35.68 41.53
CA ILE A 16 0.49 -36.19 40.15
C ILE A 16 -0.75 -35.72 39.39
N VAL A 17 -1.93 -35.79 40.01
CA VAL A 17 -3.18 -35.34 39.39
C VAL A 17 -3.11 -33.85 39.04
N ILE A 18 -2.59 -33.01 39.94
CA ILE A 18 -2.42 -31.56 39.67
C ILE A 18 -1.42 -31.32 38.52
N GLY A 19 -0.29 -32.05 38.50
CA GLY A 19 0.70 -31.94 37.43
C GLY A 19 0.14 -32.31 36.05
N VAL A 20 -0.71 -33.34 35.99
CA VAL A 20 -1.40 -33.76 34.75
C VAL A 20 -2.41 -32.70 34.31
N ILE A 21 -3.16 -32.11 35.24
CA ILE A 21 -4.14 -31.05 34.91
C ILE A 21 -3.43 -29.82 34.34
N ILE A 22 -2.35 -29.37 34.98
CA ILE A 22 -1.59 -28.19 34.54
C ILE A 22 -0.98 -28.42 33.16
N SER A 23 -0.42 -29.61 32.90
CA SER A 23 0.18 -29.94 31.61
C SER A 23 -0.86 -29.96 30.47
N VAL A 24 -2.07 -30.49 30.70
CA VAL A 24 -3.16 -30.42 29.70
C VAL A 24 -3.57 -28.98 29.40
N ILE A 25 -3.67 -28.12 30.43
CA ILE A 25 -3.98 -26.70 30.25
C ILE A 25 -2.91 -26.00 29.39
N PHE A 26 -1.63 -26.25 29.67
CA PHE A 26 -0.55 -25.65 28.88
C PHE A 26 -0.52 -26.13 27.43
N VAL A 27 -0.89 -27.39 27.17
CA VAL A 27 -1.01 -27.93 25.80
C VAL A 27 -2.13 -27.22 25.05
N ILE A 28 -3.32 -27.06 25.64
CA ILE A 28 -4.44 -26.34 25.01
C ILE A 28 -4.11 -24.87 24.80
N LEU A 29 -3.45 -24.22 25.77
CA LEU A 29 -2.96 -22.84 25.65
C LEU A 29 -1.90 -22.69 24.55
N GLY A 30 -1.05 -23.70 24.36
CA GLY A 30 -0.08 -23.77 23.27
C GLY A 30 -0.75 -23.83 21.90
N PHE A 31 -1.73 -24.71 21.73
CA PHE A 31 -2.49 -24.83 20.47
C PHE A 31 -3.34 -23.59 20.17
N THR A 32 -3.94 -22.97 21.18
CA THR A 32 -4.69 -21.72 21.02
C THR A 32 -3.78 -20.55 20.63
N ARG A 33 -2.56 -20.43 21.20
CA ARG A 33 -1.57 -19.43 20.74
C ARG A 33 -1.08 -19.71 19.32
N GLY A 34 -0.79 -20.96 18.97
CA GLY A 34 -0.39 -21.33 17.61
C GLY A 34 -1.46 -20.96 16.57
N THR A 35 -2.72 -21.29 16.85
CA THR A 35 -3.86 -20.99 15.97
C THR A 35 -4.16 -19.49 15.92
N THR A 36 -4.09 -18.78 17.06
CA THR A 36 -4.30 -17.32 17.11
C THR A 36 -3.21 -16.57 16.34
N ASN A 37 -1.95 -16.98 16.47
CA ASN A 37 -0.84 -16.38 15.74
C ASN A 37 -0.97 -16.60 14.22
N GLN A 38 -1.38 -17.80 13.79
CA GLN A 38 -1.66 -18.09 12.38
C GLN A 38 -2.86 -17.28 11.85
N GLY A 39 -3.91 -17.10 12.67
CA GLY A 39 -5.04 -16.24 12.33
C GLY A 39 -4.64 -14.79 12.12
N ILE A 40 -3.83 -14.22 13.02
CA ILE A 40 -3.32 -12.84 12.90
C ILE A 40 -2.45 -12.69 11.64
N THR A 41 -1.52 -13.63 11.39
CA THR A 41 -0.69 -13.60 10.17
C THR A 41 -1.54 -13.71 8.90
N THR A 42 -2.60 -14.52 8.91
CA THR A 42 -3.51 -14.64 7.75
C THR A 42 -4.28 -13.34 7.49
N VAL A 43 -4.75 -12.65 8.54
CA VAL A 43 -5.41 -11.36 8.40
C VAL A 43 -4.44 -10.30 7.88
N GLN A 44 -3.21 -10.27 8.38
CA GLN A 44 -2.16 -9.37 7.89
C GLN A 44 -1.89 -9.59 6.39
N ASN A 45 -1.65 -10.84 5.99
CA ASN A 45 -1.40 -11.19 4.59
C ASN A 45 -2.60 -10.91 3.68
N SER A 46 -3.82 -11.12 4.17
CA SER A 46 -5.06 -10.79 3.45
C SER A 46 -5.20 -9.28 3.22
N MET A 47 -4.86 -8.48 4.23
CA MET A 47 -4.88 -7.03 4.16
C MET A 47 -3.83 -6.48 3.18
N ASP A 48 -2.63 -7.06 3.18
CA ASP A 48 -1.56 -6.72 2.23
C ASP A 48 -1.94 -7.10 0.79
N SER A 49 -2.53 -8.29 0.60
CA SER A 49 -2.99 -8.75 -0.72
C SER A 49 -4.12 -7.89 -1.27
N MET A 50 -5.06 -7.45 -0.41
CA MET A 50 -6.14 -6.54 -0.81
C MET A 50 -5.60 -5.16 -1.21
N SER A 51 -4.56 -4.67 -0.53
CA SER A 51 -3.88 -3.42 -0.87
C SER A 51 -3.13 -3.50 -2.22
N LEU A 52 -2.64 -4.67 -2.60
CA LEU A 52 -2.02 -4.90 -3.91
C LEU A 52 -3.05 -5.07 -5.03
N ALA A 53 -4.14 -5.80 -4.77
CA ALA A 53 -5.19 -6.06 -5.77
C ALA A 53 -5.83 -4.78 -6.33
N GLN A 54 -6.01 -3.75 -5.49
CA GLN A 54 -6.52 -2.44 -5.96
C GLN A 54 -5.59 -1.75 -6.96
N PHE A 55 -4.30 -2.12 -7.04
CA PHE A 55 -3.37 -1.61 -8.04
C PHE A 55 -3.36 -2.46 -9.31
N ASP A 56 -3.69 -3.75 -9.22
CA ASP A 56 -3.82 -4.64 -10.37
C ASP A 56 -4.92 -4.18 -11.34
N ASP A 57 -6.01 -3.60 -10.82
CA ASP A 57 -7.06 -2.96 -11.63
C ASP A 57 -6.56 -1.78 -12.47
N TYR A 58 -5.37 -1.25 -12.15
CA TYR A 58 -4.73 -0.14 -12.84
C TYR A 58 -3.45 -0.55 -13.58
N ASP A 59 -2.87 -1.73 -13.34
CA ASP A 59 -1.63 -2.12 -13.99
C ASP A 59 -1.88 -2.51 -15.45
N GLN A 60 -1.23 -1.77 -16.35
CA GLN A 60 -1.32 -1.92 -17.81
C GLN A 60 -2.74 -1.84 -18.40
N GLN A 61 -3.69 -1.23 -17.67
CA GLN A 61 -5.05 -1.05 -18.16
C GLN A 61 -5.22 0.25 -18.94
N ILE A 62 -6.06 0.22 -19.97
CA ILE A 62 -6.49 1.42 -20.70
C ILE A 62 -7.77 1.94 -20.06
N LEU A 63 -7.67 3.12 -19.46
CA LEU A 63 -8.76 3.78 -18.74
C LEU A 63 -9.25 5.02 -19.47
N SER A 64 -10.52 5.36 -19.32
CA SER A 64 -11.08 6.63 -19.79
C SER A 64 -10.63 7.78 -18.90
N GLY A 65 -10.67 9.01 -19.41
CA GLY A 65 -10.39 10.20 -18.60
C GLY A 65 -11.31 10.35 -17.40
N THR A 66 -12.57 9.89 -17.47
CA THR A 66 -13.46 9.83 -16.30
C THR A 66 -12.96 8.85 -15.25
N GLN A 67 -12.45 7.68 -15.65
CA GLN A 67 -11.86 6.70 -14.73
C GLN A 67 -10.56 7.23 -14.12
N VAL A 68 -9.72 7.94 -14.88
CA VAL A 68 -8.51 8.60 -14.37
C VAL A 68 -8.86 9.64 -13.31
N LEU A 69 -9.85 10.50 -13.58
CA LEU A 69 -10.31 11.51 -12.62
C LEU A 69 -10.83 10.89 -11.32
N SER A 70 -11.56 9.78 -11.42
CA SER A 70 -12.02 9.02 -10.26
C SER A 70 -10.88 8.34 -9.51
N GLY A 71 -9.92 7.74 -10.22
CA GLY A 71 -8.76 7.08 -9.64
C GLY A 71 -7.86 8.05 -8.87
N VAL A 72 -7.56 9.22 -9.45
CA VAL A 72 -6.76 10.26 -8.77
C VAL A 72 -7.41 10.71 -7.46
N LYS A 73 -8.75 10.81 -7.43
CA LYS A 73 -9.49 11.12 -6.21
C LYS A 73 -9.53 9.96 -5.22
N LEU A 74 -9.65 8.72 -5.69
CA LEU A 74 -9.70 7.54 -4.83
C LEU A 74 -8.44 7.39 -3.97
N PHE A 75 -7.28 7.80 -4.50
CA PHE A 75 -6.00 7.72 -3.80
C PHE A 75 -5.65 9.01 -3.03
N GLU A 76 -6.58 9.96 -2.92
CA GLU A 76 -6.33 11.20 -2.19
C GLU A 76 -6.12 10.96 -0.70
N GLY A 77 -5.12 11.64 -0.11
CA GLY A 77 -4.80 11.52 1.32
C GLY A 77 -4.16 10.20 1.75
N ARG A 78 -4.02 9.22 0.85
CA ARG A 78 -3.24 8.00 1.06
C ARG A 78 -1.78 8.24 0.69
N PRO A 79 -0.80 7.49 1.23
CA PRO A 79 0.62 7.57 0.86
C PRO A 79 0.87 6.97 -0.54
N VAL A 80 0.09 7.39 -1.53
CA VAL A 80 0.09 6.94 -2.91
C VAL A 80 0.07 8.19 -3.78
N GLY A 81 1.04 8.30 -4.68
CA GLY A 81 1.11 9.39 -5.64
C GLY A 81 0.48 8.98 -6.97
N THR A 82 -0.20 9.90 -7.63
CA THR A 82 -0.69 9.71 -9.00
C THR A 82 -0.05 10.73 -9.91
N VAL A 83 0.35 10.32 -11.11
CA VAL A 83 0.91 11.21 -12.12
C VAL A 83 0.07 11.15 -13.37
N VAL A 84 -0.38 12.28 -13.88
CA VAL A 84 -1.17 12.35 -15.11
C VAL A 84 -0.37 13.07 -16.19
N ARG A 85 -0.17 12.41 -17.32
CA ARG A 85 0.46 12.95 -18.52
C ARG A 85 -0.58 13.11 -19.61
N THR A 86 -0.76 14.35 -20.05
CA THR A 86 -1.60 14.67 -21.21
C THR A 86 -0.70 14.89 -22.43
N LYS A 87 -1.27 14.89 -23.63
CA LYS A 87 -0.54 15.21 -24.87
C LYS A 87 0.03 16.64 -24.88
N LEU A 88 -0.49 17.53 -24.03
CA LEU A 88 -0.03 18.92 -23.91
C LEU A 88 1.04 19.09 -22.84
N THR A 89 1.38 18.03 -22.09
CA THR A 89 2.43 18.09 -21.07
C THR A 89 3.80 18.26 -21.73
N SER A 90 4.55 19.27 -21.28
CA SER A 90 5.91 19.60 -21.74
C SER A 90 6.80 19.87 -20.51
N PRO A 91 8.07 19.42 -20.49
CA PRO A 91 8.81 18.67 -21.52
C PRO A 91 8.35 17.20 -21.68
N PRO A 92 8.78 16.48 -22.74
CA PRO A 92 8.46 15.06 -22.92
C PRO A 92 8.89 14.24 -21.69
N GLY A 93 7.99 13.38 -21.20
CA GLY A 93 8.21 12.59 -19.98
C GLY A 93 7.80 13.29 -18.68
N ALA A 94 7.50 14.59 -18.73
CA ALA A 94 6.86 15.27 -17.61
C ALA A 94 5.40 14.83 -17.42
N GLY A 95 4.90 15.02 -16.20
CA GLY A 95 3.54 14.74 -15.77
C GLY A 95 3.15 15.65 -14.60
N TYR A 96 1.86 15.70 -14.32
CA TYR A 96 1.31 16.42 -13.19
C TYR A 96 1.13 15.46 -12.02
N ASN A 97 1.75 15.76 -10.88
CA ASN A 97 1.65 14.96 -9.67
C ASN A 97 0.43 15.39 -8.84
N TYR A 98 -0.33 14.41 -8.36
CA TYR A 98 -1.47 14.56 -7.46
C TYR A 98 -1.39 13.49 -6.37
N GLY A 99 -1.99 13.72 -5.20
CA GLY A 99 -1.81 12.83 -4.04
C GLY A 99 -0.44 13.00 -3.41
N ALA A 100 0.21 11.90 -2.99
CA ALA A 100 1.56 12.00 -2.41
C ALA A 100 2.57 12.58 -3.41
N GLN A 101 3.39 13.52 -2.96
CA GLN A 101 4.42 14.15 -3.78
C GLN A 101 5.64 13.24 -3.89
N PHE A 102 6.13 13.07 -5.11
CA PHE A 102 7.36 12.32 -5.36
C PHE A 102 8.60 13.19 -5.23
N THR A 103 9.76 12.56 -5.05
CA THR A 103 11.04 13.25 -5.05
C THR A 103 11.29 13.93 -6.39
N GLY A 104 11.66 15.21 -6.37
CA GLY A 104 11.88 16.02 -7.59
C GLY A 104 10.64 16.72 -8.14
N THR A 105 9.50 16.72 -7.43
CA THR A 105 8.37 17.59 -7.78
C THR A 105 8.74 19.07 -7.74
N SER A 106 8.27 19.82 -8.71
CA SER A 106 8.50 21.27 -8.82
C SER A 106 7.21 22.02 -9.14
N GLY A 107 7.08 23.22 -8.57
CA GLY A 107 6.00 24.16 -8.86
C GLY A 107 4.97 24.33 -7.73
N THR A 108 4.19 25.40 -7.86
CA THR A 108 2.94 25.64 -7.13
C THR A 108 1.79 25.18 -8.04
N PRO A 109 0.70 24.57 -7.53
CA PRO A 109 -0.28 23.86 -8.34
C PRO A 109 -0.64 24.53 -9.68
N PRO A 110 -0.52 23.81 -10.81
CA PRO A 110 -0.26 22.37 -10.93
C PRO A 110 1.20 21.99 -10.62
N ILE A 111 1.37 20.97 -9.77
CA ILE A 111 2.69 20.44 -9.42
C ILE A 111 3.16 19.50 -10.53
N THR A 112 4.37 19.74 -11.01
CA THR A 112 4.95 19.00 -12.14
C THR A 112 6.07 18.09 -11.66
N ILE A 113 6.26 17.01 -12.39
CA ILE A 113 7.38 16.10 -12.20
C ILE A 113 7.83 15.52 -13.54
N VAL A 114 9.13 15.35 -13.70
CA VAL A 114 9.70 14.53 -14.78
C VAL A 114 9.90 13.13 -14.23
N ILE A 115 9.11 12.16 -14.69
CA ILE A 115 9.32 10.77 -14.29
C ILE A 115 10.41 10.20 -15.20
N PRO A 116 11.45 9.54 -14.65
CA PRO A 116 12.50 8.92 -15.44
C PRO A 116 11.95 7.88 -16.41
N ALA A 117 12.71 7.61 -17.48
CA ALA A 117 12.40 6.51 -18.37
C ALA A 117 12.41 5.18 -17.59
N LYS A 118 11.56 4.25 -18.01
CA LYS A 118 11.54 2.92 -17.41
C LYS A 118 12.89 2.23 -17.64
N ALA A 119 13.33 1.47 -16.65
CA ALA A 119 14.47 0.59 -16.84
C ALA A 119 14.14 -0.46 -17.93
N ALA A 120 15.16 -0.88 -18.68
CA ALA A 120 15.00 -1.82 -19.78
C ALA A 120 14.35 -3.13 -19.28
N GLY A 121 13.24 -3.54 -19.91
CA GLY A 121 12.49 -4.75 -19.55
C GLY A 121 11.41 -4.55 -18.48
N ASN A 122 11.30 -3.36 -17.88
CA ASN A 122 10.26 -3.08 -16.89
C ASN A 122 9.02 -2.43 -17.51
N ASN A 123 7.85 -2.86 -17.04
CA ASN A 123 6.56 -2.25 -17.41
C ASN A 123 6.15 -1.09 -16.49
N PHE A 124 6.87 -0.88 -15.38
CA PHE A 124 6.61 0.12 -14.34
C PHE A 124 7.69 1.22 -14.32
N TYR A 125 7.36 2.35 -13.70
CA TYR A 125 8.31 3.43 -13.40
C TYR A 125 8.90 3.27 -12.00
N THR A 126 10.12 3.76 -11.81
CA THR A 126 10.77 3.78 -10.49
C THR A 126 10.91 5.23 -10.00
N LEU A 127 10.30 5.53 -8.86
CA LEU A 127 10.30 6.87 -8.28
C LEU A 127 9.87 6.82 -6.81
N ASP A 128 10.58 7.53 -5.95
CA ASP A 128 10.34 7.51 -4.50
C ASP A 128 9.47 8.68 -4.05
N ILE A 129 8.73 8.48 -2.95
CA ILE A 129 7.93 9.55 -2.33
C ILE A 129 8.86 10.56 -1.64
N SER A 130 8.58 11.85 -1.81
CA SER A 130 9.30 12.92 -1.13
C SER A 130 8.90 12.96 0.35
N ILE A 131 9.87 12.73 1.22
CA ILE A 131 9.73 12.85 2.67
C ILE A 131 10.55 14.05 3.11
N SER A 132 9.91 15.00 3.79
CA SER A 132 10.60 16.17 4.32
C SER A 132 11.62 15.73 5.39
N THR A 133 12.90 16.02 5.16
CA THR A 133 14.00 15.63 6.06
C THR A 133 13.96 16.35 7.41
N SER A 134 13.19 17.44 7.52
CA SER A 134 13.05 18.24 8.76
C SER A 134 11.90 17.80 9.66
N THR A 135 10.86 17.16 9.10
CA THR A 135 9.65 16.77 9.86
C THR A 135 9.33 15.28 9.76
N GLY A 136 9.98 14.53 8.86
CA GLY A 136 9.63 13.14 8.55
C GLY A 136 8.26 12.98 7.89
N SER A 137 7.61 14.09 7.52
CA SER A 137 6.26 14.10 6.97
C SER A 137 6.27 14.04 5.44
N MET A 138 5.32 13.30 4.89
CA MET A 138 5.01 13.32 3.45
C MET A 138 4.19 14.57 3.10
N SER A 139 4.44 15.13 1.93
CA SER A 139 3.68 16.24 1.37
C SER A 139 2.65 15.73 0.36
N TYR A 140 1.47 16.35 0.32
CA TYR A 140 0.35 15.93 -0.52
C TYR A 140 -0.14 17.07 -1.41
N ASN A 141 -0.32 16.81 -2.70
CA ASN A 141 -1.03 17.70 -3.62
C ASN A 141 -2.48 17.27 -3.80
N MET A 142 -3.39 17.97 -3.12
CA MET A 142 -4.84 17.74 -3.23
C MET A 142 -5.54 18.71 -4.19
N ASN A 143 -4.79 19.48 -4.99
CA ASN A 143 -5.39 20.44 -5.91
C ASN A 143 -5.66 19.81 -7.29
N TYR A 144 -6.88 19.29 -7.46
CA TYR A 144 -7.34 18.65 -8.71
C TYR A 144 -8.08 19.60 -9.66
N LEU A 145 -8.26 20.87 -9.30
CA LEU A 145 -8.97 21.85 -10.15
C LEU A 145 -8.36 21.96 -11.56
N PRO A 146 -7.02 21.99 -11.74
CA PRO A 146 -6.41 22.10 -13.06
C PRO A 146 -6.79 20.94 -14.00
N MET A 147 -7.12 19.76 -13.47
CA MET A 147 -7.53 18.61 -14.30
C MET A 147 -8.86 18.81 -15.01
N LYS A 148 -9.69 19.73 -14.51
CA LYS A 148 -11.04 20.02 -15.05
C LYS A 148 -11.08 21.28 -15.91
N ALA A 149 -10.02 22.08 -15.88
CA ALA A 149 -9.97 23.36 -16.60
C ALA A 149 -9.68 23.13 -18.10
N SER A 150 -10.73 23.10 -18.91
CA SER A 150 -10.63 22.92 -20.37
C SER A 150 -9.67 23.93 -21.00
N GLY A 151 -8.89 23.50 -21.98
CA GLY A 151 -7.90 24.33 -22.68
C GLY A 151 -6.56 24.49 -21.95
N THR A 152 -6.41 23.96 -20.73
CA THR A 152 -5.13 23.95 -20.02
C THR A 152 -4.36 22.64 -20.25
N ALA A 153 -3.04 22.67 -20.14
CA ALA A 153 -2.22 21.46 -20.27
C ALA A 153 -2.56 20.31 -19.28
N PRO A 154 -2.88 20.55 -17.99
CA PRO A 154 -3.31 19.48 -17.08
C PRO A 154 -4.73 18.94 -17.34
N TYR A 155 -5.46 19.50 -18.29
CA TYR A 155 -6.84 19.10 -18.56
C TYR A 155 -6.98 17.64 -19.00
N VAL A 156 -7.79 16.88 -18.27
CA VAL A 156 -8.13 15.51 -18.61
C VAL A 156 -9.47 15.49 -19.34
N ARG A 157 -9.44 15.16 -20.63
CA ARG A 157 -10.64 14.99 -21.44
C ARG A 157 -11.40 13.72 -20.99
N PRO A 158 -12.69 13.80 -20.64
CA PRO A 158 -13.47 12.65 -20.16
C PRO A 158 -13.44 11.42 -21.08
N THR A 159 -13.44 11.66 -22.40
CA THR A 159 -13.45 10.62 -23.43
C THR A 159 -12.07 10.20 -23.93
N ALA A 160 -10.99 10.84 -23.46
CA ALA A 160 -9.64 10.44 -23.84
C ALA A 160 -9.28 9.11 -23.17
N LYS A 161 -8.41 8.35 -23.84
CA LYS A 161 -7.85 7.09 -23.33
C LYS A 161 -6.49 7.34 -22.70
N PHE A 162 -6.25 6.70 -21.57
CA PHE A 162 -5.00 6.77 -20.83
C PHE A 162 -4.53 5.36 -20.54
N LEU A 163 -3.26 5.09 -20.83
CA LEU A 163 -2.59 3.89 -20.35
C LEU A 163 -2.18 4.12 -18.91
N SER A 164 -2.58 3.21 -18.03
CA SER A 164 -2.24 3.22 -16.62
C SER A 164 -1.08 2.26 -16.37
N GLU A 165 -0.09 2.72 -15.62
CA GLU A 165 1.16 1.99 -15.36
C GLU A 165 1.59 2.24 -13.91
N LEU A 166 2.12 1.24 -13.24
CA LEU A 166 2.51 1.38 -11.84
C LEU A 166 3.80 2.18 -11.66
N ILE A 167 3.90 2.84 -10.51
CA ILE A 167 5.12 3.49 -10.00
C ILE A 167 5.54 2.73 -8.74
N LYS A 168 6.79 2.27 -8.72
CA LYS A 168 7.39 1.56 -7.59
C LYS A 168 8.55 2.37 -7.02
N ASP A 169 8.76 2.27 -5.72
CA ASP A 169 9.96 2.80 -5.06
C ASP A 169 11.18 1.95 -5.45
N SER A 170 12.38 2.46 -5.20
CA SER A 170 13.65 1.72 -5.20
C SER A 170 13.60 0.36 -4.48
N THR A 171 12.74 0.22 -3.47
CA THR A 171 12.53 -1.04 -2.72
C THR A 171 11.59 -2.05 -3.42
N GLY A 172 10.94 -1.65 -4.51
CA GLY A 172 9.97 -2.48 -5.24
C GLY A 172 8.52 -2.39 -4.72
N THR A 173 8.28 -1.61 -3.66
CA THR A 173 6.93 -1.33 -3.15
C THR A 173 6.16 -0.43 -4.12
N ILE A 174 4.86 -0.71 -4.34
CA ILE A 174 4.01 0.16 -5.17
C ILE A 174 3.71 1.44 -4.40
N VAL A 175 4.10 2.58 -4.97
CA VAL A 175 3.95 3.92 -4.36
C VAL A 175 3.08 4.85 -5.20
N GLY A 176 2.66 4.41 -6.38
CA GLY A 176 1.82 5.24 -7.22
C GLY A 176 1.40 4.65 -8.55
N ILE A 177 0.69 5.48 -9.31
CA ILE A 177 0.16 5.16 -10.64
C ILE A 177 0.48 6.32 -11.59
N CYS A 178 0.96 6.00 -12.78
CA CYS A 178 1.15 6.93 -13.89
C CYS A 178 0.09 6.69 -14.97
N PHE A 179 -0.69 7.73 -15.29
CA PHE A 179 -1.63 7.75 -16.38
C PHE A 179 -1.03 8.51 -17.56
N THR A 180 -0.81 7.83 -18.69
CA THR A 180 -0.25 8.43 -19.91
C THR A 180 -1.28 8.42 -21.04
N GLN A 181 -1.65 9.60 -21.53
CA GLN A 181 -2.62 9.73 -22.62
C GLN A 181 -2.14 9.06 -23.91
N GLN A 182 -3.02 8.29 -24.57
CA GLN A 182 -2.81 7.64 -25.87
C GLN A 182 -3.30 8.51 -27.03
#